data_AF-A0A022QS63-F1
#
_entry.id   AF-A0A022QS63-F1
#
_cell.length_a   1.000
_cell.length_b   1.000
_cell.length_c   1.000
_cell.angle_alpha   90.00
_cell.angle_beta   90.00
_cell.angle_gamma   90.00
#
_symmetry.space_group_name_H-M   'P 1'
#
loop_
_entity.id
_entity.type
_entity.pdbx_description
1 polymer ?
#
loop_
_entity_poly.entity_id
_entity_poly.type
_entity_poly.pdbx_seq_one_letter_code
_entity_poly.pdbx_strand_id
1 'polypeptide(L)'
;FYNWNIINVGYCDCSSYTGDVEAADPTTNVTRRGARIFDFVMEDLLSKGMANAENAILTGGSAGGLGAILHCDGFRSLLPNTKRVKCISDSGVFLHAKDLPGADQRAEYFAKMVAYHGVTKSLPSPCTSRMNASLCVFPEYIVRDIETPIFFIESAFDPYQLIHHYFSNASTWENCTANLEVCTPSQLQTMKDYGITLRKTLQEFGVCKPKSVGMFVHSCYRHGNWYDDLTWTRSALLGNKTIAQAVGD
;
A
#
# COMPACT_ATOMS: atom_id res chain seq x y z
N PHE A 1 -11.16 8.04 15.80
CA PHE A 1 -9.95 8.84 16.11
C PHE A 1 -10.20 10.34 16.25
N TYR A 2 -11.40 10.80 16.66
CA TYR A 2 -11.74 12.24 16.64
C TYR A 2 -10.92 13.10 17.61
N ASN A 3 -10.37 12.51 18.66
CA ASN A 3 -9.57 13.17 19.69
C ASN A 3 -8.07 12.78 19.63
N TRP A 4 -7.62 12.22 18.50
CA TRP A 4 -6.21 11.87 18.31
C TRP A 4 -5.43 13.06 17.76
N ASN A 5 -4.12 13.08 17.98
CA ASN A 5 -3.23 13.93 17.19
C ASN A 5 -3.20 13.38 15.75
N ILE A 6 -3.59 14.21 14.78
CA ILE A 6 -3.62 13.84 13.37
C ILE A 6 -2.53 14.62 12.65
N ILE A 7 -1.61 13.89 12.01
CA ILE A 7 -0.49 14.45 11.27
C ILE A 7 -0.63 14.01 9.81
N ASN A 8 -0.56 14.97 8.89
CA ASN A 8 -0.50 14.71 7.45
C ASN A 8 0.90 15.03 6.95
N VAL A 9 1.58 14.04 6.36
CA VAL A 9 2.91 14.18 5.78
C VAL A 9 2.77 14.25 4.26
N GLY A 10 3.14 15.38 3.68
CA GLY A 10 3.01 15.61 2.24
C GLY A 10 3.95 14.70 1.43
N TYR A 11 3.38 13.97 0.46
CA TYR A 11 4.12 13.06 -0.40
C TYR A 11 4.92 13.82 -1.47
N CYS A 12 6.25 13.80 -1.36
CA CYS A 12 7.14 14.59 -2.23
C CYS A 12 8.36 13.83 -2.77
N ASP A 13 8.49 12.53 -2.49
CA ASP A 13 9.66 11.71 -2.88
C ASP A 13 9.41 10.78 -4.08
N CYS A 14 8.14 10.56 -4.44
CA CYS A 14 7.70 9.66 -5.51
C CYS A 14 8.12 8.19 -5.34
N SER A 15 8.53 7.77 -4.15
CA SER A 15 9.04 6.41 -3.87
C SER A 15 8.43 5.77 -2.63
N SER A 16 7.21 6.15 -2.27
CA SER A 16 6.53 5.64 -1.05
C SER A 16 7.39 5.80 0.21
N TYR A 17 8.18 6.87 0.28
CA TYR A 17 9.16 7.14 1.33
C TYR A 17 10.28 6.09 1.46
N THR A 18 10.64 5.36 0.40
CA THR A 18 11.64 4.28 0.47
C THR A 18 12.90 4.53 -0.36
N GLY A 19 12.92 5.56 -1.21
CA GLY A 19 14.09 5.86 -2.03
C GLY A 19 15.25 6.43 -1.22
N ASP A 20 16.47 6.01 -1.55
CA ASP A 20 17.71 6.53 -0.95
C ASP A 20 18.84 6.58 -1.99
N VAL A 21 18.90 7.69 -2.72
CA VAL A 21 20.00 8.04 -3.62
C VAL A 21 20.72 9.28 -3.11
N GLU A 22 22.04 9.15 -2.94
CA GLU A 22 22.89 10.24 -2.43
C GLU A 22 22.90 11.44 -3.38
N ALA A 23 23.22 11.20 -4.65
CA ALA A 23 23.30 12.25 -5.66
C ALA A 23 21.91 12.61 -6.21
N ALA A 24 21.69 13.92 -6.41
CA ALA A 24 20.57 14.39 -7.22
C ALA A 24 20.75 13.95 -8.68
N ASP A 25 19.64 13.84 -9.41
CA ASP A 25 19.71 13.64 -10.85
C ASP A 25 20.48 14.81 -11.51
N PRO A 26 21.54 14.54 -12.29
CA PRO A 26 22.41 15.62 -12.79
C PRO A 26 21.74 16.51 -13.83
N THR A 27 20.62 16.07 -14.43
CA THR A 27 19.93 16.81 -15.50
C THR A 27 18.77 17.63 -14.94
N THR A 28 17.98 17.02 -14.06
CA THR A 28 16.74 17.59 -13.51
C THR A 28 16.89 18.15 -12.10
N ASN A 29 18.01 17.87 -11.43
CA ASN A 29 18.27 18.16 -10.03
C ASN A 29 17.25 17.53 -9.05
N VAL A 30 16.47 16.54 -9.51
CA VAL A 30 15.50 15.83 -8.67
C VAL A 30 16.24 14.93 -7.68
N THR A 31 15.90 15.06 -6.40
CA THR A 31 16.40 14.19 -5.33
C THR A 31 15.48 13.00 -5.11
N ARG A 32 16.04 11.83 -4.82
CA ARG A 32 15.31 10.58 -4.55
C ARG A 32 15.66 10.08 -3.16
N ARG A 33 15.09 10.74 -2.14
CA ARG A 33 15.50 10.60 -0.72
C ARG A 33 14.32 10.32 0.21
N GLY A 34 13.32 9.59 -0.27
CA GLY A 34 12.11 9.26 0.48
C GLY A 34 12.39 8.66 1.86
N ALA A 35 13.34 7.74 1.98
CA ALA A 35 13.70 7.12 3.26
C ALA A 35 14.23 8.15 4.26
N ARG A 36 15.09 9.07 3.82
CA ARG A 36 15.63 10.14 4.68
C ARG A 36 14.54 11.12 5.13
N ILE A 37 13.57 11.39 4.24
CA ILE A 37 12.41 12.24 4.58
C ILE A 37 11.59 11.55 5.68
N PHE A 38 11.34 10.24 5.55
CA PHE A 38 10.65 9.48 6.58
C PHE A 38 11.37 9.56 7.93
N ASP A 39 12.67 9.25 7.94
CA ASP A 39 13.48 9.26 9.17
C ASP A 39 13.44 10.63 9.86
N PHE A 40 13.65 11.71 9.11
CA PHE A 40 13.62 13.07 9.63
C PHE A 40 12.24 13.46 10.18
N VAL A 41 11.16 13.12 9.45
CA VAL A 41 9.79 13.41 9.92
C VAL A 41 9.49 12.63 11.20
N MET A 42 9.87 11.36 11.28
CA MET A 42 9.66 10.57 12.49
C MET A 42 10.45 11.12 13.67
N GLU A 43 11.71 11.49 13.49
CA GLU A 43 12.56 12.11 14.53
C GLU A 43 11.94 13.42 15.05
N ASP A 44 11.50 14.30 14.15
CA ASP A 44 10.84 15.56 14.50
C ASP A 44 9.54 15.32 15.27
N LEU A 45 8.69 14.37 14.84
CA LEU A 45 7.45 14.04 15.53
C LEU A 45 7.69 13.41 16.91
N LEU A 46 8.70 12.55 17.05
CA LEU A 46 9.12 11.99 18.34
C LEU A 46 9.48 13.12 19.32
N SER A 47 10.26 14.09 18.86
CA SER A 47 10.68 15.26 19.67
C SER A 47 9.49 16.15 20.08
N LYS A 48 8.45 16.21 19.25
CA LYS A 48 7.21 16.98 19.48
C LYS A 48 6.17 16.25 20.33
N GLY A 49 6.53 15.10 20.90
CA GLY A 49 5.73 14.39 21.88
C GLY A 49 5.18 13.04 21.42
N MET A 50 5.39 12.64 20.16
CA MET A 50 5.01 11.30 19.70
C MET A 50 5.72 10.18 20.49
N ALA A 51 6.93 10.45 21.01
CA ALA A 51 7.66 9.51 21.87
C ALA A 51 6.89 9.13 23.16
N ASN A 52 5.93 9.96 23.59
CA ASN A 52 5.10 9.74 24.77
C ASN A 52 3.71 9.19 24.44
N ALA A 53 3.46 8.83 23.17
CA ALA A 53 2.16 8.33 22.76
C ALA A 53 1.84 6.97 23.41
N GLU A 54 0.64 6.82 23.95
CA GLU A 54 0.16 5.53 24.44
C GLU A 54 -0.23 4.59 23.28
N ASN A 55 -0.74 5.17 22.19
CA ASN A 55 -1.15 4.48 20.98
C ASN A 55 -0.67 5.27 19.76
N ALA A 56 -0.18 4.59 18.74
CA ALA A 56 0.27 5.20 17.50
C ALA A 56 -0.17 4.37 16.28
N ILE A 57 -0.53 5.05 15.19
CA ILE A 57 -0.91 4.41 13.94
C ILE A 57 -0.13 5.07 12.80
N LEU A 58 0.62 4.28 12.02
CA LEU A 58 1.15 4.72 10.74
C LEU A 58 0.14 4.35 9.65
N THR A 59 -0.22 5.33 8.82
CA THR A 59 -1.32 5.17 7.88
C THR A 59 -1.02 5.89 6.57
N GLY A 60 -1.52 5.35 5.46
CA GLY A 60 -1.39 6.00 4.16
C GLY A 60 -2.31 5.42 3.09
N GLY A 61 -2.57 6.23 2.06
CA GLY A 61 -3.36 5.86 0.89
C GLY A 61 -2.48 5.69 -0.35
N SER A 62 -2.81 4.76 -1.25
CA SER A 62 -2.09 4.54 -2.51
C SER A 62 -0.60 4.26 -2.28
N ALA A 63 0.31 5.02 -2.92
CA ALA A 63 1.74 4.98 -2.65
C ALA A 63 2.09 5.16 -1.16
N GLY A 64 1.35 6.01 -0.44
CA GLY A 64 1.49 6.15 1.01
C GLY A 64 1.04 4.90 1.78
N GLY A 65 0.05 4.17 1.27
CA GLY A 65 -0.37 2.87 1.83
C GLY A 65 0.73 1.81 1.66
N LEU A 66 1.34 1.75 0.48
CA LEU A 66 2.53 0.93 0.26
C LEU A 66 3.68 1.34 1.20
N GLY A 67 3.89 2.65 1.39
CA GLY A 67 4.86 3.17 2.36
C GLY A 67 4.55 2.72 3.79
N ALA A 68 3.28 2.77 4.20
CA ALA A 68 2.85 2.30 5.53
C ALA A 68 3.11 0.80 5.72
N ILE A 69 2.98 -0.02 4.68
CA ILE A 69 3.35 -1.45 4.70
C ILE A 69 4.87 -1.59 4.90
N LEU A 70 5.67 -0.95 4.03
CA LEU A 70 7.12 -1.11 4.00
C LEU A 70 7.82 -0.57 5.27
N HIS A 71 7.27 0.50 5.86
CA HIS A 71 7.80 1.12 7.08
C HIS A 71 7.16 0.62 8.36
N CYS A 72 6.22 -0.34 8.31
CA CYS A 72 5.39 -0.68 9.47
C CYS A 72 6.20 -1.10 10.71
N ASP A 73 7.12 -2.05 10.53
CA ASP A 73 7.98 -2.53 11.63
C ASP A 73 9.04 -1.50 12.03
N GLY A 74 9.54 -0.71 11.07
CA GLY A 74 10.41 0.42 11.33
C GLY A 74 9.74 1.44 12.26
N PHE A 75 8.50 1.83 11.96
CA PHE A 75 7.70 2.71 12.80
C PHE A 75 7.44 2.15 14.20
N ARG A 76 7.13 0.85 14.31
CA ARG A 76 7.01 0.16 15.61
C ARG A 76 8.30 0.25 16.42
N SER A 77 9.45 0.09 15.77
CA SER A 77 10.77 0.10 16.43
C SER A 77 11.11 1.46 17.05
N LEU A 78 10.63 2.56 16.45
CA LEU A 78 10.83 3.93 16.94
C LEU A 78 10.03 4.26 18.21
N LEU A 79 9.05 3.41 18.56
CA LEU A 79 8.13 3.61 19.68
C LEU A 79 8.20 2.43 20.66
N PRO A 80 9.37 2.13 21.27
CA PRO A 80 9.54 0.93 22.10
C PRO A 80 8.63 0.89 23.33
N ASN A 81 8.31 2.06 23.89
CA ASN A 81 7.50 2.21 25.11
C ASN A 81 5.99 2.39 24.84
N THR A 82 5.58 2.56 23.58
CA THR A 82 4.18 2.74 23.21
C THR A 82 3.45 1.39 23.28
N LYS A 83 2.32 1.36 23.99
CA LYS A 83 1.58 0.11 24.27
C LYS A 83 1.00 -0.53 23.02
N ARG A 84 0.47 0.30 22.11
CA ARG A 84 -0.17 -0.17 20.88
C ARG A 84 0.33 0.63 19.68
N VAL A 85 1.09 -0.02 18.82
CA VAL A 85 1.46 0.50 17.51
C VAL A 85 0.84 -0.41 16.46
N LYS A 86 0.13 0.18 15.50
CA LYS A 86 -0.48 -0.51 14.37
C LYS A 86 -0.19 0.23 13.08
N CYS A 87 -0.39 -0.42 11.95
CA CYS A 87 -0.37 0.21 10.64
C CYS A 87 -1.70 0.04 9.93
N ILE A 88 -2.02 0.95 9.02
CA ILE A 88 -3.18 0.81 8.14
C ILE A 88 -2.76 1.19 6.71
N SER A 89 -3.08 0.32 5.76
CA SER A 89 -2.85 0.54 4.33
C SER A 89 -4.18 0.67 3.61
N ASP A 90 -4.42 1.80 2.94
CA ASP A 90 -5.58 2.04 2.08
C ASP A 90 -5.17 2.06 0.60
N SER A 91 -5.71 1.13 -0.20
CA SER A 91 -5.35 0.96 -1.60
C SER A 91 -3.82 0.86 -1.83
N GLY A 92 -3.11 0.22 -0.89
CA GLY A 92 -1.65 0.13 -0.88
C GLY A 92 -1.12 -1.23 -1.30
N VAL A 93 -2.00 -2.23 -1.47
CA VAL A 93 -1.64 -3.59 -1.91
C VAL A 93 -1.52 -3.65 -3.43
N PHE A 94 -0.41 -3.15 -3.96
CA PHE A 94 -0.07 -3.33 -5.37
C PHE A 94 0.25 -4.80 -5.66
N LEU A 95 -0.43 -5.38 -6.65
CA LEU A 95 -0.27 -6.80 -6.99
C LEU A 95 0.77 -7.01 -8.09
N HIS A 96 1.66 -7.96 -7.88
CA HIS A 96 2.40 -8.59 -8.96
C HIS A 96 1.49 -9.54 -9.74
N ALA A 97 0.66 -10.34 -9.04
CA ALA A 97 -0.31 -11.27 -9.64
C ALA A 97 0.33 -12.13 -10.74
N LYS A 98 1.29 -12.98 -10.36
CA LYS A 98 2.15 -13.76 -11.26
C LYS A 98 1.39 -14.63 -12.29
N ASP A 99 0.16 -15.03 -11.96
CA ASP A 99 -0.65 -15.93 -12.78
C ASP A 99 -1.65 -15.16 -13.68
N LEU A 100 -1.62 -13.83 -13.68
CA LEU A 100 -2.46 -12.98 -14.53
C LEU A 100 -1.65 -12.35 -15.68
N PRO A 101 -2.29 -11.99 -16.81
CA PRO A 101 -1.63 -11.26 -17.90
C PRO A 101 -0.89 -10.02 -17.39
N GLY A 102 0.26 -9.72 -18.00
CA GLY A 102 1.07 -8.55 -17.66
C GLY A 102 1.99 -8.70 -16.45
N ALA A 103 2.10 -9.90 -15.84
CA ALA A 103 2.89 -10.12 -14.63
C ALA A 103 4.36 -9.73 -14.81
N ASP A 104 5.01 -10.19 -15.88
CA ASP A 104 6.40 -9.86 -16.18
C ASP A 104 6.59 -8.35 -16.40
N GLN A 105 5.65 -7.70 -17.09
CA GLN A 105 5.67 -6.25 -17.31
C GLN A 105 5.51 -5.48 -15.99
N ARG A 106 4.64 -5.94 -15.09
CA ARG A 106 4.51 -5.38 -13.74
C ARG A 106 5.80 -5.55 -12.95
N ALA A 107 6.38 -6.75 -12.94
CA ALA A 107 7.65 -7.00 -12.25
C ALA A 107 8.78 -6.13 -12.81
N GLU A 108 8.88 -5.98 -14.13
CA GLU A 108 9.87 -5.13 -14.79
C GLU A 108 9.66 -3.64 -14.46
N TYR A 109 8.40 -3.17 -14.50
CA TYR A 109 8.06 -1.79 -14.14
C TYR A 109 8.48 -1.45 -12.72
N PHE A 110 8.10 -2.30 -11.75
CA PHE A 110 8.48 -2.10 -10.35
C PHE A 110 9.98 -2.28 -10.12
N ALA A 111 10.65 -3.16 -10.87
CA ALA A 111 12.11 -3.29 -10.81
C ALA A 111 12.83 -2.02 -11.30
N LYS A 112 12.34 -1.40 -12.39
CA LYS A 112 12.84 -0.09 -12.85
C LYS A 112 12.60 1.00 -11.82
N MET A 113 11.44 1.02 -11.19
CA MET A 113 11.14 1.97 -10.10
C MET A 113 12.09 1.78 -8.92
N VAL A 114 12.26 0.55 -8.43
CA VAL A 114 13.18 0.20 -7.32
C VAL A 114 14.61 0.63 -7.65
N ALA A 115 15.10 0.34 -8.86
CA ALA A 115 16.42 0.73 -9.30
C ALA A 115 16.57 2.25 -9.42
N TYR A 116 15.58 2.93 -10.01
CA TYR A 116 15.59 4.37 -10.20
C TYR A 116 15.61 5.10 -8.86
N HIS A 117 14.83 4.67 -7.87
CA HIS A 117 14.76 5.33 -6.56
C HIS A 117 15.77 4.81 -5.53
N GLY A 118 16.56 3.77 -5.84
CA GLY A 118 17.51 3.19 -4.88
C GLY A 118 16.83 2.51 -3.69
N VAL A 119 15.63 1.94 -3.90
CA VAL A 119 14.74 1.44 -2.84
C VAL A 119 15.25 0.18 -2.15
N THR A 120 16.17 -0.57 -2.77
CA THR A 120 16.62 -1.89 -2.31
C THR A 120 17.05 -1.92 -0.84
N LYS A 121 17.64 -0.82 -0.31
CA LYS A 121 18.07 -0.73 1.09
C LYS A 121 16.92 -0.67 2.09
N SER A 122 15.75 -0.18 1.66
CA SER A 122 14.55 -0.05 2.48
C SER A 122 13.63 -1.26 2.37
N LEU A 123 13.97 -2.26 1.56
CA LEU A 123 13.17 -3.47 1.42
C LEU A 123 13.48 -4.48 2.54
N PRO A 124 12.47 -5.24 3.02
CA PRO A 124 12.66 -6.18 4.12
C PRO A 124 13.72 -7.24 3.81
N SER A 125 14.76 -7.30 4.66
CA SER A 125 15.86 -8.27 4.52
C SER A 125 15.40 -9.74 4.46
N PRO A 126 14.38 -10.19 5.23
CA PRO A 126 13.87 -11.56 5.10
C PRO A 126 13.33 -11.89 3.71
N CYS A 127 12.72 -10.92 3.01
CA CYS A 127 12.24 -11.12 1.65
C CYS A 127 13.39 -11.11 0.64
N THR A 128 14.27 -10.10 0.69
CA THR A 128 15.37 -9.94 -0.28
C THR A 128 16.40 -11.07 -0.19
N SER A 129 16.49 -11.76 0.94
CA SER A 129 17.32 -12.96 1.10
C SER A 129 16.73 -14.22 0.46
N ARG A 130 15.41 -14.24 0.20
CA ARG A 130 14.68 -15.41 -0.33
C ARG A 130 14.35 -15.32 -1.81
N MET A 131 14.38 -14.13 -2.40
CA MET A 131 14.04 -13.89 -3.80
C MET A 131 14.70 -12.63 -4.35
N ASN A 132 14.48 -12.35 -5.64
CA ASN A 132 14.94 -11.11 -6.26
C ASN A 132 14.41 -9.90 -5.47
N ALA A 133 15.34 -9.04 -5.03
CA ALA A 133 15.02 -7.90 -4.18
C ALA A 133 13.96 -6.98 -4.79
N SER A 134 13.93 -6.79 -6.12
CA SER A 134 12.92 -5.92 -6.74
C SER A 134 11.49 -6.39 -6.55
N LEU A 135 11.27 -7.70 -6.33
CA LEU A 135 9.95 -8.25 -6.05
C LEU A 135 9.49 -7.92 -4.63
N CYS A 136 10.41 -7.66 -3.70
CA CYS A 136 10.08 -7.36 -2.30
C CYS A 136 9.43 -5.98 -2.09
N VAL A 137 9.17 -5.24 -3.16
CA VAL A 137 8.30 -4.06 -3.14
C VAL A 137 6.81 -4.44 -3.14
N PHE A 138 6.44 -5.63 -3.65
CA PHE A 138 5.06 -6.07 -3.67
C PHE A 138 4.66 -6.63 -2.30
N PRO A 139 3.55 -6.14 -1.70
CA PRO A 139 3.05 -6.66 -0.42
C PRO A 139 2.82 -8.17 -0.40
N GLU A 140 2.49 -8.77 -1.56
CA GLU A 140 2.36 -10.22 -1.76
C GLU A 140 3.52 -11.04 -1.20
N TYR A 141 4.73 -10.48 -1.18
CA TYR A 141 5.93 -11.21 -0.78
C TYR A 141 6.44 -10.87 0.61
N ILE A 142 6.00 -9.74 1.19
CA ILE A 142 6.55 -9.20 2.44
C ILE A 142 5.59 -9.25 3.62
N VAL A 143 4.27 -9.31 3.43
CA VAL A 143 3.31 -9.22 4.56
C VAL A 143 3.50 -10.34 5.57
N ARG A 144 3.92 -11.53 5.14
CA ARG A 144 4.27 -12.65 6.02
C ARG A 144 5.44 -12.36 6.97
N ASP A 145 6.29 -11.38 6.63
CA ASP A 145 7.46 -11.00 7.41
C ASP A 145 7.17 -9.83 8.35
N ILE A 146 6.05 -9.13 8.15
CA ILE A 146 5.64 -8.03 9.03
C ILE A 146 5.21 -8.60 10.39
N GLU A 147 5.72 -8.00 11.46
CA GLU A 147 5.41 -8.38 12.84
C GLU A 147 4.33 -7.48 13.46
N THR A 148 4.39 -6.19 13.14
CA THR A 148 3.47 -5.18 13.65
C THR A 148 2.07 -5.38 13.09
N PRO A 149 1.01 -5.31 13.92
CA PRO A 149 -0.35 -5.47 13.42
C PRO A 149 -0.70 -4.44 12.34
N ILE A 150 -1.25 -4.92 11.23
CA ILE A 150 -1.59 -4.11 10.06
C ILE A 150 -3.03 -4.40 9.61
N PHE A 151 -3.75 -3.33 9.22
CA PHE A 151 -5.10 -3.41 8.68
C PHE A 151 -5.11 -2.96 7.22
N PHE A 152 -5.64 -3.79 6.32
CA PHE A 152 -5.72 -3.49 4.89
C PHE A 152 -7.13 -3.03 4.50
N ILE A 153 -7.21 -1.98 3.70
CA ILE A 153 -8.46 -1.48 3.14
C ILE A 153 -8.28 -1.45 1.65
N GLU A 154 -8.99 -2.32 0.96
CA GLU A 154 -8.74 -2.56 -0.46
C GLU A 154 -10.06 -2.62 -1.22
N SER A 155 -10.03 -2.08 -2.44
CA SER A 155 -11.07 -2.36 -3.42
C SER A 155 -10.69 -3.60 -4.24
N ALA A 156 -11.61 -4.56 -4.34
CA ALA A 156 -11.49 -5.68 -5.26
C ALA A 156 -11.41 -5.27 -6.74
N PHE A 157 -11.68 -4.01 -7.05
CA PHE A 157 -11.62 -3.45 -8.40
C PHE A 157 -10.98 -2.06 -8.37
N ASP A 158 -9.78 -1.97 -7.81
CA ASP A 158 -9.01 -0.72 -7.78
C ASP A 158 -8.67 -0.25 -9.21
N PRO A 159 -9.18 0.93 -9.63
CA PRO A 159 -9.01 1.43 -10.99
C PRO A 159 -7.57 1.82 -11.27
N TYR A 160 -6.81 2.29 -10.27
CA TYR A 160 -5.42 2.67 -10.49
C TYR A 160 -4.61 1.45 -10.92
N GLN A 161 -4.81 0.32 -10.24
CA GLN A 161 -4.15 -0.93 -10.61
C GLN A 161 -4.60 -1.43 -11.98
N LEU A 162 -5.91 -1.45 -12.23
CA LEU A 162 -6.47 -1.93 -13.49
C LEU A 162 -6.00 -1.09 -14.69
N ILE A 163 -5.95 0.24 -14.55
CA ILE A 163 -5.50 1.15 -15.61
C ILE A 163 -3.98 1.06 -15.83
N HIS A 164 -3.19 1.11 -14.76
CA HIS A 164 -1.74 1.39 -14.87
C HIS A 164 -0.83 0.17 -14.78
N HIS A 165 -1.33 -1.00 -14.36
CA HIS A 165 -0.49 -2.18 -14.09
C HIS A 165 -0.73 -3.35 -15.05
N TYR A 166 -0.88 -3.04 -16.34
CA TYR A 166 -0.75 -4.01 -17.45
C TYR A 166 -1.67 -5.26 -17.36
N PHE A 167 -2.81 -5.19 -16.67
CA PHE A 167 -3.72 -6.33 -16.56
C PHE A 167 -4.37 -6.74 -17.90
N SER A 168 -4.36 -5.85 -18.88
CA SER A 168 -4.77 -6.13 -20.25
C SER A 168 -3.88 -5.40 -21.24
N ASN A 169 -3.66 -6.02 -22.41
CA ASN A 169 -3.02 -5.41 -23.58
C ASN A 169 -4.03 -5.01 -24.66
N ALA A 170 -5.34 -5.13 -24.39
CA ALA A 170 -6.37 -4.74 -25.34
C ALA A 170 -6.26 -3.23 -25.60
N SER A 171 -6.24 -2.82 -26.86
CA SER A 171 -6.14 -1.40 -27.24
C SER A 171 -7.30 -0.55 -26.73
N THR A 172 -8.45 -1.17 -26.41
CA THR A 172 -9.63 -0.51 -25.84
C THR A 172 -9.71 -0.62 -24.32
N TRP A 173 -8.66 -1.14 -23.65
CA TRP A 173 -8.66 -1.34 -22.20
C TRP A 173 -8.80 -0.03 -21.44
N GLU A 174 -8.02 0.99 -21.80
CA GLU A 174 -8.10 2.30 -21.15
C GLU A 174 -9.52 2.88 -21.22
N ASN A 175 -10.17 2.81 -22.39
CA ASN A 175 -11.56 3.24 -22.59
C ASN A 175 -12.53 2.46 -21.69
N CYS A 176 -12.37 1.13 -21.61
CA CYS A 176 -13.17 0.28 -20.72
C CYS A 176 -12.96 0.66 -19.25
N THR A 177 -11.72 0.83 -18.79
CA THR A 177 -11.44 1.19 -17.39
C THR A 177 -11.84 2.63 -17.04
N ALA A 178 -11.98 3.51 -18.02
CA ALA A 178 -12.51 4.87 -17.84
C ALA A 178 -14.05 4.91 -17.87
N ASN A 179 -14.69 4.02 -18.65
CA ASN A 179 -16.14 3.86 -18.71
C ASN A 179 -16.52 2.38 -18.79
N LEU A 180 -17.01 1.82 -17.68
CA LEU A 180 -17.32 0.39 -17.58
C LEU A 180 -18.45 -0.07 -18.52
N GLU A 181 -19.28 0.85 -19.04
CA GLU A 181 -20.37 0.53 -19.97
C GLU A 181 -19.88 0.10 -21.36
N VAL A 182 -18.66 0.51 -21.75
CA VAL A 182 -18.09 0.16 -23.05
C VAL A 182 -17.21 -1.09 -23.01
N CYS A 183 -17.08 -1.71 -21.84
CA CYS A 183 -16.26 -2.90 -21.67
C CYS A 183 -16.87 -4.10 -22.42
N THR A 184 -16.00 -4.80 -23.14
CA THR A 184 -16.33 -6.11 -23.71
C THR A 184 -16.42 -7.18 -22.62
N PRO A 185 -17.12 -8.30 -22.86
CA PRO A 185 -17.21 -9.40 -21.89
C PRO A 185 -15.85 -9.94 -21.43
N SER A 186 -14.85 -10.00 -22.33
CA SER A 186 -13.49 -10.45 -21.99
C SER A 186 -12.77 -9.45 -21.08
N GLN A 187 -12.94 -8.15 -21.31
CA GLN A 187 -12.39 -7.11 -20.43
C GLN A 187 -13.01 -7.16 -19.04
N LEU A 188 -14.34 -7.32 -18.95
CA LEU A 188 -15.02 -7.53 -17.67
C LEU A 188 -14.53 -8.81 -16.98
N GLN A 189 -14.21 -9.86 -17.73
CA GLN A 189 -13.63 -11.08 -17.17
C GLN A 189 -12.23 -10.81 -16.60
N THR A 190 -11.36 -10.05 -17.29
CA THR A 190 -10.06 -9.63 -16.75
C THR A 190 -10.20 -8.88 -15.42
N MET A 191 -11.17 -7.96 -15.30
CA MET A 191 -11.44 -7.27 -14.03
C MET A 191 -11.86 -8.23 -12.92
N LYS A 192 -12.70 -9.23 -13.25
CA LYS A 192 -13.12 -10.27 -12.29
C LYS A 192 -11.94 -11.12 -11.84
N ASP A 193 -11.07 -11.51 -12.77
CA ASP A 193 -9.89 -12.32 -12.47
C ASP A 193 -8.93 -11.55 -11.55
N TYR A 194 -8.70 -10.26 -11.81
CA TYR A 194 -7.99 -9.36 -10.90
C TYR A 194 -8.62 -9.37 -9.49
N GLY A 195 -9.93 -9.15 -9.39
CA GLY A 195 -10.60 -9.07 -8.09
C GLY A 195 -10.60 -10.41 -7.34
N ILE A 196 -10.64 -11.55 -8.05
CA ILE A 196 -10.47 -12.88 -7.45
C ILE A 196 -9.05 -13.03 -6.89
N THR A 197 -8.04 -12.68 -7.70
CA THR A 197 -6.63 -12.76 -7.29
C THR A 197 -6.35 -11.88 -6.07
N LEU A 198 -6.79 -10.61 -6.06
CA LEU A 198 -6.61 -9.72 -4.91
C LEU A 198 -7.20 -10.33 -3.63
N ARG A 199 -8.46 -10.79 -3.69
CA ARG A 199 -9.12 -11.38 -2.52
C ARG A 199 -8.39 -12.63 -2.02
N LYS A 200 -7.92 -13.49 -2.93
CA LYS A 200 -7.15 -14.68 -2.56
C LYS A 200 -5.83 -14.29 -1.89
N THR A 201 -5.09 -13.36 -2.45
CA THR A 201 -3.86 -12.82 -1.88
C THR A 201 -4.10 -12.25 -0.47
N LEU A 202 -5.13 -11.43 -0.28
CA LEU A 202 -5.46 -10.86 1.04
C LEU A 202 -5.89 -11.94 2.05
N GLN A 203 -6.66 -12.94 1.61
CA GLN A 203 -7.00 -14.09 2.45
C GLN A 203 -5.76 -14.85 2.92
N GLU A 204 -4.77 -15.05 2.04
CA GLU A 204 -3.49 -15.65 2.40
C GLU A 204 -2.75 -14.83 3.47
N PHE A 205 -2.79 -13.49 3.41
CA PHE A 205 -2.24 -12.64 4.47
C PHE A 205 -2.91 -12.91 5.83
N GLY A 206 -4.24 -12.98 5.84
CA GLY A 206 -5.01 -13.29 7.04
C GLY A 206 -4.75 -14.70 7.58
N VAL A 207 -4.57 -15.70 6.71
CA VAL A 207 -4.23 -17.07 7.12
C VAL A 207 -2.81 -17.16 7.67
N CYS A 208 -1.85 -16.44 7.08
CA CYS A 208 -0.46 -16.42 7.55
C CYS A 208 -0.31 -15.68 8.89
N LYS A 209 -1.11 -14.65 9.15
CA LYS A 209 -0.99 -13.76 10.32
C LYS A 209 -2.36 -13.46 10.95
N PRO A 210 -3.11 -14.48 11.42
CA PRO A 210 -4.52 -14.32 11.82
C PRO A 210 -4.74 -13.42 13.04
N LYS A 211 -3.70 -13.16 13.83
CA LYS A 211 -3.76 -12.25 15.00
C LYS A 211 -3.24 -10.84 14.72
N SER A 212 -2.57 -10.63 13.59
CA SER A 212 -1.87 -9.38 13.27
C SER A 212 -2.37 -8.73 11.98
N VAL A 213 -3.17 -9.43 11.15
CA VAL A 213 -3.72 -8.89 9.91
C VAL A 213 -5.23 -8.75 10.02
N GLY A 214 -5.70 -7.51 9.90
CA GLY A 214 -7.11 -7.18 9.66
C GLY A 214 -7.33 -6.73 8.22
N MET A 215 -8.55 -6.85 7.71
CA MET A 215 -8.86 -6.36 6.36
C MET A 215 -10.32 -5.96 6.20
N PHE A 216 -10.55 -4.95 5.35
CA PHE A 216 -11.85 -4.57 4.82
C PHE A 216 -11.75 -4.50 3.30
N VAL A 217 -12.37 -5.46 2.61
CA VAL A 217 -12.28 -5.56 1.14
C VAL A 217 -13.67 -5.42 0.54
N HIS A 218 -13.89 -4.35 -0.21
CA HIS A 218 -15.19 -4.04 -0.84
C HIS A 218 -15.11 -4.15 -2.36
N SER A 219 -16.26 -4.24 -3.03
CA SER A 219 -16.36 -4.50 -4.47
C SER A 219 -16.63 -3.25 -5.32
N CYS A 220 -16.36 -2.05 -4.80
CA CYS A 220 -16.63 -0.80 -5.52
C CYS A 220 -15.45 -0.45 -6.42
N TYR A 221 -15.68 -0.02 -7.67
CA TYR A 221 -14.62 0.45 -8.56
C TYR A 221 -14.05 1.79 -8.07
N ARG A 222 -13.00 1.75 -7.25
CA ARG A 222 -12.50 2.91 -6.50
C ARG A 222 -11.05 2.77 -6.05
N HIS A 223 -10.32 3.88 -6.02
CA HIS A 223 -8.98 3.99 -5.46
C HIS A 223 -8.99 4.94 -4.25
N GLY A 224 -8.62 4.42 -3.07
CA GLY A 224 -8.63 5.14 -1.80
C GLY A 224 -10.01 5.35 -1.17
N ASN A 225 -10.06 5.33 0.16
CA ASN A 225 -11.30 5.27 0.94
C ASN A 225 -11.44 6.39 1.99
N TRP A 226 -10.36 7.04 2.39
CA TRP A 226 -10.41 8.00 3.52
C TRP A 226 -10.62 9.45 3.11
N TYR A 227 -10.55 9.75 1.81
CA TYR A 227 -10.61 11.12 1.30
C TYR A 227 -11.98 11.78 1.45
N ASP A 228 -13.04 10.99 1.62
CA ASP A 228 -14.37 11.53 1.85
C ASP A 228 -15.17 10.70 2.88
N ASP A 229 -16.14 11.39 3.48
CA ASP A 229 -17.02 10.84 4.49
C ASP A 229 -17.96 9.75 3.93
N LEU A 230 -18.28 9.83 2.63
CA LEU A 230 -19.14 8.86 1.94
C LEU A 230 -18.48 7.49 1.83
N THR A 231 -17.15 7.41 1.86
CA THR A 231 -16.43 6.14 1.79
C THR A 231 -15.73 5.74 3.06
N TRP A 232 -15.74 6.59 4.08
CA TRP A 232 -15.21 6.25 5.39
C TRP A 232 -16.31 5.92 6.39
N THR A 233 -17.08 6.93 6.82
CA THR A 233 -18.10 6.76 7.86
C THR A 233 -19.43 6.26 7.31
N ARG A 234 -19.73 6.59 6.04
CA ARG A 234 -20.94 6.18 5.31
C ARG A 234 -20.65 5.19 4.18
N SER A 235 -19.54 4.46 4.31
CA SER A 235 -19.11 3.46 3.33
C SER A 235 -20.18 2.38 3.09
N ALA A 236 -20.02 1.63 2.00
CA ALA A 236 -20.71 0.35 1.85
C ALA A 236 -20.44 -0.54 3.08
N LEU A 237 -21.45 -1.32 3.47
CA LEU A 237 -21.37 -2.19 4.64
C LEU A 237 -20.78 -3.55 4.26
N LEU A 238 -19.78 -3.99 5.03
CA LEU A 238 -19.29 -5.37 5.00
C LEU A 238 -19.50 -5.96 6.39
N GLY A 239 -20.22 -7.08 6.49
CA GLY A 239 -20.52 -7.68 7.79
C GLY A 239 -21.26 -6.72 8.75
N ASN A 240 -22.15 -5.88 8.22
CA ASN A 240 -22.88 -4.84 8.95
C ASN A 240 -21.98 -3.77 9.60
N LYS A 241 -20.77 -3.56 9.08
CA LYS A 241 -19.85 -2.52 9.52
C LYS A 241 -19.46 -1.62 8.35
N THR A 242 -19.36 -0.32 8.62
CA THR A 242 -18.67 0.62 7.75
C THR A 242 -17.15 0.46 7.89
N ILE A 243 -16.38 1.05 6.98
CA ILE A 243 -14.91 1.02 7.08
C ILE A 243 -14.46 1.67 8.39
N ALA A 244 -15.02 2.84 8.75
CA ALA A 244 -14.69 3.51 10.00
C ALA A 244 -14.98 2.67 11.25
N GLN A 245 -16.07 1.89 11.25
CA GLN A 245 -16.39 0.96 12.33
C GLN A 245 -15.40 -0.19 12.39
N ALA A 246 -15.11 -0.83 11.24
CA ALA A 246 -14.19 -1.96 11.17
C ALA A 246 -12.75 -1.61 11.58
N VAL A 247 -12.29 -0.39 11.27
CA VAL A 247 -10.98 0.12 11.71
C VAL A 247 -10.97 0.53 13.19
N GLY A 248 -12.13 0.90 13.73
CA GLY A 248 -12.30 1.26 15.14
C GLY A 248 -12.22 0.07 16.10
N ASP A 249 -12.53 -1.13 15.62
CA ASP A 249 -12.48 -2.39 16.39
C ASP A 249 -11.04 -2.91 16.61
#